data_AF-A0A9J6QZR1-F1
#
_entry.id   AF-A0A9J6QZR1-F1
#
_cell.length_a   1.000
_cell.length_b   1.000
_cell.length_c   1.000
_cell.angle_alpha   90.00
_cell.angle_beta   90.00
_cell.angle_gamma   90.00
#
_symmetry.space_group_name_H-M   'P 1'
#
loop_
_entity.id
_entity.type
_entity.pdbx_description
1 polymer ?
#
loop_
_entity_poly.entity_id
_entity_poly.type
_entity_poly.pdbx_seq_one_letter_code
_entity_poly.pdbx_strand_id
1 'polypeptide(L)' 'MTKILAPNQAYTGTSAGVAFLNGKGETDDSYLIEWFKAHGYEVGDDAKNKPQKAGKK' A
#
# COMPACT_ATOMS: atom_id res chain seq x y z
N MET A 1 -9.74 7.24 -5.26
CA MET A 1 -9.22 5.94 -4.80
C MET A 1 -7.78 5.81 -5.26
N THR A 2 -6.87 5.87 -4.30
CA THR A 2 -5.43 5.77 -4.45
C THR A 2 -5.01 4.40 -3.95
N LYS A 3 -4.28 3.66 -4.79
CA LYS A 3 -3.77 2.34 -4.43
C LYS A 3 -2.59 2.48 -3.50
N ILE A 4 -2.61 1.77 -2.38
CA ILE A 4 -1.51 1.66 -1.44
C ILE A 4 -0.96 0.24 -1.55
N LEU A 5 0.33 0.12 -1.77
CA LEU A 5 1.06 -1.13 -1.76
C LEU A 5 1.87 -1.20 -0.47
N ALA A 6 1.60 -2.24 0.32
CA ALA A 6 2.40 -2.58 1.46
C ALA A 6 3.73 -3.21 1.01
N PRO A 7 4.83 -2.98 1.74
CA PRO A 7 6.11 -3.65 1.47
C PRO A 7 6.01 -5.18 1.58
N ASN A 8 5.05 -5.66 2.38
CA ASN A 8 4.74 -7.08 2.49
C ASN A 8 3.55 -7.45 1.59
N GLN A 9 3.84 -8.11 0.47
CA GLN A 9 2.82 -8.57 -0.51
C GLN A 9 1.91 -9.70 -0.02
N ALA A 10 2.22 -10.34 1.11
CA ALA A 10 1.33 -11.31 1.73
C ALA A 10 0.49 -10.68 2.85
N TYR A 11 0.69 -9.39 3.14
CA TYR A 11 -0.04 -8.71 4.20
C TYR A 11 -1.53 -8.61 3.85
N THR A 12 -2.35 -9.28 4.65
CA THR A 12 -3.81 -9.20 4.57
C THR A 12 -4.31 -8.81 5.93
N GLY A 13 -4.95 -7.65 6.03
CA GLY A 13 -5.32 -7.04 7.30
C GLY A 13 -5.77 -5.59 7.13
N THR A 14 -6.12 -4.93 8.22
CA THR A 14 -6.57 -3.54 8.19
C THR A 14 -5.47 -2.65 8.79
N SER A 15 -4.95 -1.70 8.00
CA SER A 15 -4.00 -0.69 8.48
C SER A 15 -4.67 0.66 8.52
N ALA A 16 -4.67 1.31 9.69
CA ALA A 16 -5.24 2.65 9.89
C ALA A 16 -6.70 2.81 9.38
N GLY A 17 -7.48 1.72 9.35
CA GLY A 17 -8.85 1.70 8.82
C GLY A 17 -8.97 1.31 7.34
N VAL A 18 -7.86 1.18 6.62
CA VAL A 18 -7.81 0.73 5.23
C VAL A 18 -7.61 -0.77 5.18
N ALA A 19 -8.48 -1.48 4.47
CA ALA A 19 -8.32 -2.92 4.23
C ALA A 19 -7.23 -3.18 3.18
N PHE A 20 -6.28 -4.03 3.53
CA PHE A 20 -5.24 -4.55 2.65
C PHE A 20 -5.52 -6.02 2.34
N LEU A 21 -5.40 -6.38 1.07
CA LEU A 21 -5.51 -7.75 0.57
C LEU A 21 -4.26 -8.07 -0.25
N ASN A 22 -3.45 -9.04 0.19
CA ASN A 22 -2.16 -9.37 -0.46
C ASN A 22 -1.28 -8.13 -0.72
N GLY A 23 -1.14 -7.30 0.31
CA GLY A 23 -0.34 -6.08 0.28
C GLY A 23 -0.93 -4.98 -0.60
N LYS A 24 -2.18 -5.08 -1.05
CA LYS A 24 -2.87 -4.05 -1.84
C LYS A 24 -4.04 -3.49 -1.04
N GLY A 25 -3.98 -2.21 -0.73
CA GLY A 25 -5.08 -1.43 -0.16
C GLY A 25 -5.50 -0.32 -1.11
N GLU A 26 -6.71 0.18 -0.94
CA GLU A 26 -7.22 1.33 -1.68
C GLU A 26 -7.83 2.31 -0.69
N THR A 27 -7.45 3.58 -0.78
CA THR A 27 -7.98 4.64 0.09
C THR A 27 -8.26 5.89 -0.73
N ASP A 28 -9.26 6.68 -0.33
CA ASP A 28 -9.57 7.98 -0.92
C ASP A 28 -9.21 9.15 0.00
N ASP A 29 -8.75 8.86 1.22
CA ASP A 29 -8.30 9.84 2.19
C ASP A 29 -6.87 10.32 1.89
N SER A 30 -6.73 11.60 1.56
CA SER A 30 -5.43 12.26 1.39
C SER A 30 -4.54 12.18 2.63
N TYR A 31 -5.13 12.23 3.83
CA TYR A 31 -4.40 12.10 5.09
C TYR A 31 -3.75 10.71 5.25
N LEU A 32 -4.50 9.66 4.92
CA LEU A 32 -3.99 8.29 4.94
C LEU A 32 -2.89 8.13 3.89
N ILE A 33 -3.07 8.67 2.68
CA ILE A 33 -2.09 8.64 1.59
C ILE A 33 -0.73 9.21 2.04
N GLU A 34 -0.71 10.38 2.68
CA GLU A 34 0.53 10.98 3.20
C GLU A 34 1.13 10.18 4.35
N TRP A 35 0.30 9.69 5.27
CA TRP A 35 0.74 8.85 6.38
C TRP A 35 1.44 7.57 5.86
N PHE A 36 0.83 6.90 4.89
CA PHE A 36 1.37 5.70 4.24
C PHE A 36 2.69 6.01 3.54
N LYS A 37 2.77 7.12 2.80
CA LYS A 37 4.00 7.57 2.13
C LYS A 37 5.12 7.81 3.14
N ALA A 38 4.83 8.44 4.27
CA ALA A 38 5.79 8.68 5.35
C ALA A 38 6.20 7.39 6.10
N HIS A 39 5.30 6.41 6.18
CA HIS A 39 5.56 5.10 6.80
C HIS A 39 6.31 4.11 5.88
N GLY A 40 6.61 4.49 4.63
CA GLY A 40 7.33 3.64 3.67
C GLY A 40 6.43 2.68 2.89
N TYR A 41 5.13 2.97 2.80
CA TYR A 41 4.22 2.31 1.87
C TYR A 41 4.27 2.99 0.50
N GLU A 42 4.08 2.23 -0.57
CA GLU A 42 4.05 2.74 -1.93
C GLU A 42 2.62 3.22 -2.26
N VAL A 43 2.45 4.50 -2.61
CA VAL A 43 1.11 5.08 -2.80
C VAL A 43 0.94 5.62 -4.23
N GLY A 44 -0.10 5.16 -4.92
CA GLY A 44 -0.67 5.72 -6.15
C GLY A 44 0.28 5.76 -7.35
N ASP A 45 0.92 6.90 -7.54
CA ASP A 45 1.74 7.22 -8.72
C ASP A 45 3.09 6.50 -8.67
N ASP A 46 3.69 6.42 -7.48
CA ASP A 46 4.95 5.72 -7.24
C ASP A 46 4.81 4.19 -7.44
N ALA A 47 3.64 3.63 -7.11
CA ALA A 47 3.31 2.21 -7.30
C ALA A 47 3.29 1.78 -8.77
N LYS A 48 3.14 2.72 -9.71
CA LYS A 48 3.09 2.43 -11.15
C LYS A 48 4.48 2.15 -11.75
N ASN A 49 5.56 2.55 -11.05
CA ASN A 49 6.94 2.46 -11.55
C ASN A 49 7.73 1.27 -10.95
N LYS A 50 7.22 0.59 -9.92
CA LYS A 50 7.87 -0.62 -9.38
C LYS A 50 7.06 -1.88 -9.68
N PRO A 51 7.61 -2.84 -10.45
CA PRO A 51 7.05 -4.18 -10.48
C PRO A 51 7.21 -4.77 -9.08
N GLN A 52 6.06 -5.01 -8.46
CA GLN A 52 5.84 -5.66 -7.17
C GLN A 52 6.69 -6.94 -7.07
N LYS A 53 7.92 -6.81 -6.55
CA LYS A 53 8.85 -7.94 -6.42
C LYS A 53 8.41 -8.78 -5.22
N ALA A 54 7.62 -9.79 -5.58
CA ALA A 54 7.16 -10.89 -4.74
C ALA A 54 8.14 -11.19 -3.61
N GLY A 55 7.62 -11.22 -2.38
CA GLY A 55 8.29 -11.81 -1.23
C GLY A 55 8.98 -13.10 -1.67
N LYS A 56 10.31 -13.05 -1.67
CA LYS A 56 11.16 -14.20 -1.94
C LYS A 56 11.35 -14.93 -0.61
N LYS A 57 10.89 -16.18 -0.64
CA LYS A 57 11.35 -17.34 0.14
C LYS A 57 10.72 -17.56 1.51
#